data_AF-A0A9P4UHI4-F1
#
_entry.id   AF-A0A9P4UHI4-F1
#
_cell.length_a   1.000
_cell.length_b   1.000
_cell.length_c   1.000
_cell.angle_alpha   90.00
_cell.angle_beta   90.00
_cell.angle_gamma   90.00
#
_symmetry.space_group_name_H-M   'P 1'
#
loop_
_entity.id
_entity.type
_entity.pdbx_description
1 polymer ?
#
loop_
_entity_poly.entity_id
_entity_poly.type
_entity_poly.pdbx_seq_one_letter_code
_entity_poly.pdbx_strand_id
1 'polypeptide(L)'
;MLLDCKTLWSQEISMRALLPAQQHHLVGMTPQTRRRNRRPYFKQRAAPLQSRPPGLPAQQPPDPLDAYAGVNKQMEGFANAINGAQPGDPRKAAERIADVVRKEGMAEGREMPKRLPLGSDALAVIRGKCEETLKICKEWEEVITSTDFAM
;
A
#
# COMPACT_ATOMS: atom_id res chain seq x y z
N MET A 1 24.49 -2.54 8.47
CA MET A 1 23.35 -2.15 9.33
C MET A 1 22.15 -1.91 8.43
N LEU A 2 21.47 -3.00 8.05
CA LEU A 2 20.24 -2.93 7.28
C LEU A 2 19.09 -2.76 8.28
N LEU A 3 18.51 -1.57 8.31
CA LEU A 3 17.32 -1.30 9.10
C LEU A 3 16.16 -2.16 8.58
N ASP A 4 15.63 -2.98 9.49
CA ASP A 4 14.61 -3.97 9.27
C ASP A 4 13.24 -3.32 8.98
N CYS A 5 12.66 -3.68 7.84
CA CYS A 5 11.34 -3.23 7.38
C CYS A 5 10.20 -3.79 8.25
N LYS A 6 10.46 -4.79 9.09
CA LYS A 6 9.50 -5.34 10.05
C LYS A 6 9.14 -4.35 11.18
N THR A 7 10.07 -3.48 11.57
CA THR A 7 9.87 -2.52 12.67
C THR A 7 8.81 -1.46 12.36
N LEU A 8 8.59 -1.14 11.09
CA LEU A 8 7.63 -0.13 10.66
C LEU A 8 6.20 -0.65 10.57
N TRP A 9 5.98 -1.96 10.42
CA TRP A 9 4.62 -2.50 10.25
C TRP A 9 3.97 -2.93 11.58
N SER A 10 4.76 -3.19 12.62
CA SER A 10 4.24 -3.57 13.95
C SER A 10 3.85 -2.38 14.83
N GLN A 11 4.35 -1.17 14.55
CA GLN A 11 4.02 0.05 15.30
C GLN A 11 2.64 0.63 14.95
N GLU A 12 2.07 0.33 13.77
CA GLU A 12 0.73 0.81 13.38
C GLU A 12 -0.43 0.02 14.03
N ILE A 13 -0.19 -1.23 14.47
CA ILE A 13 -1.24 -2.10 15.03
C ILE A 13 -1.47 -1.81 16.53
N SER A 14 -0.45 -1.32 17.25
CA SER A 14 -0.54 -1.08 18.70
C SER A 14 -1.25 0.23 19.10
N MET A 15 -1.49 1.16 18.18
CA MET A 15 -2.22 2.42 18.47
C MET A 15 -3.74 2.25 18.62
N ARG A 16 -4.27 1.02 18.60
CA ARG A 16 -5.71 0.74 18.75
C ARG A 16 -6.12 0.23 20.13
N ALA A 17 -5.19 0.13 21.08
CA ALA A 17 -5.46 -0.32 22.45
C ALA A 17 -5.61 0.82 23.50
N LEU A 18 -5.44 2.08 23.12
CA LEU A 18 -5.62 3.24 24.03
C LEU A 18 -6.98 3.92 23.87
N LEU A 19 -8.04 3.13 24.05
CA LEU A 19 -9.39 3.61 24.33
C LEU A 19 -9.79 3.05 25.71
N PRO A 20 -9.31 3.69 26.79
CA PRO A 20 -10.29 4.29 27.70
C PRO A 20 -9.71 5.54 28.41
N ALA A 21 -9.60 6.67 27.71
CA ALA A 21 -9.26 7.95 28.35
C ALA A 21 -10.21 9.09 27.98
N GLN A 22 -11.37 8.78 27.40
CA GLN A 22 -12.37 9.77 26.96
C GLN A 22 -13.78 9.45 27.47
N GLN A 23 -13.90 8.85 28.66
CA GLN A 23 -15.20 8.49 29.25
C GLN A 23 -15.58 9.26 30.52
N HIS A 24 -14.77 10.22 30.99
CA HIS A 24 -15.16 11.05 32.14
C HIS A 24 -15.98 12.30 31.81
N HIS A 25 -16.25 12.59 30.54
CA HIS A 25 -17.03 13.79 30.17
C HIS A 25 -18.48 13.51 29.77
N LEU A 26 -18.99 12.28 29.91
CA LEU A 26 -20.33 11.90 29.47
C LEU A 26 -21.28 11.54 30.63
N VAL A 27 -21.11 12.15 31.79
CA VAL A 27 -22.15 12.19 32.82
C VAL A 27 -22.97 13.47 32.61
N GLY A 28 -24.16 13.34 32.01
CA GLY A 28 -25.14 14.43 31.95
C GLY A 28 -25.82 14.71 30.59
N MET A 29 -25.52 13.98 29.52
CA MET A 29 -26.16 14.24 28.22
C MET A 29 -27.47 13.46 28.02
N THR A 30 -28.53 14.18 27.65
CA THR A 30 -29.88 13.65 27.41
C THR A 30 -29.94 12.70 26.19
N PRO A 31 -30.97 11.82 26.09
CA PRO A 31 -31.05 10.78 25.07
C PRO A 31 -31.01 11.28 23.61
N GLN A 32 -31.47 12.51 23.36
CA GLN A 32 -31.48 13.14 22.03
C GLN A 32 -30.05 13.38 21.49
N THR A 33 -29.09 13.66 22.38
CA THR A 33 -27.71 14.01 22.03
C THR A 33 -26.90 12.78 21.60
N ARG A 34 -27.28 11.57 22.05
CA ARG A 34 -26.65 10.30 21.63
C ARG A 34 -26.96 9.93 20.18
N ARG A 35 -28.15 10.25 19.66
CA ARG A 35 -28.56 9.88 18.28
C ARG A 35 -27.87 10.72 17.21
N ARG A 36 -27.46 11.96 17.52
CA ARG A 36 -26.88 12.88 16.54
C ARG A 36 -25.41 12.57 16.20
N ASN A 37 -24.73 11.75 17.02
CA ASN A 37 -23.28 11.54 16.92
C ASN A 37 -22.85 10.19 16.33
N ARG A 38 -23.74 9.45 15.66
CA ARG A 38 -23.31 8.37 14.75
C ARG A 38 -22.95 8.96 13.39
N ARG A 39 -21.81 9.67 13.30
CA ARG A 39 -21.21 9.96 12.00
C ARG A 39 -20.64 8.65 11.44
N PRO A 40 -21.06 8.18 10.25
CA PRO A 40 -20.49 6.98 9.66
C PRO A 40 -19.01 7.23 9.37
N TYR A 41 -18.18 6.26 9.76
CA TYR A 41 -16.71 6.25 9.73
C TYR A 41 -16.12 6.61 8.34
N PHE A 42 -16.94 6.60 7.28
CA PHE A 42 -16.55 6.84 5.90
C PHE A 42 -16.49 8.32 5.48
N LYS A 43 -17.14 9.25 6.22
CA LYS A 43 -17.15 10.69 5.85
C LYS A 43 -15.99 11.52 6.43
N GLN A 44 -15.04 10.92 7.15
CA GLN A 44 -13.97 11.65 7.84
C GLN A 44 -12.57 11.52 7.21
N ARG A 45 -12.41 10.78 6.10
CA ARG A 45 -11.14 10.69 5.36
C ARG A 45 -11.25 11.10 3.89
N ALA A 46 -12.12 12.06 3.61
CA ALA A 46 -12.00 12.89 2.41
C ALA A 46 -11.57 14.30 2.85
N ALA A 47 -10.43 14.41 3.54
CA ALA A 47 -9.65 15.60 3.28
C ALA A 47 -9.33 15.49 1.78
N PRO A 48 -9.75 16.44 0.92
CA PRO A 48 -9.25 16.44 -0.44
C PRO A 48 -7.74 16.33 -0.32
N LEU A 49 -7.11 15.46 -1.12
CA LEU A 49 -5.68 15.60 -1.39
C LEU A 49 -5.51 17.09 -1.68
N GLN A 50 -4.97 17.84 -0.73
CA GLN A 50 -4.86 19.27 -0.88
C GLN A 50 -4.00 19.41 -2.12
N SER A 51 -4.62 19.87 -3.21
CA SER A 51 -3.87 20.24 -4.40
C SER A 51 -2.73 21.11 -3.91
N ARG A 52 -1.53 20.88 -4.45
CA ARG A 52 -0.33 21.63 -4.07
C ARG A 52 -0.73 23.11 -3.91
N PRO A 53 -0.53 23.72 -2.73
CA PRO A 53 -0.98 25.08 -2.48
C PRO A 53 -0.53 25.99 -3.63
N PRO A 54 -1.44 26.78 -4.22
CA PRO A 54 -1.10 27.66 -5.32
C PRO A 54 0.00 28.62 -4.85
N GLY A 55 1.09 28.69 -5.61
CA GLY A 55 2.25 29.55 -5.30
C GLY A 55 3.45 28.84 -4.67
N LEU A 56 3.34 27.57 -4.25
CA LEU A 56 4.55 26.78 -3.98
C LEU A 56 5.23 26.46 -5.32
N PRO A 57 6.54 26.74 -5.46
CA PRO A 57 7.28 26.28 -6.63
C PRO A 57 7.11 24.77 -6.72
N ALA A 58 7.05 24.24 -7.94
CA ALA A 58 7.30 22.82 -8.09
C ALA A 58 8.63 22.55 -7.41
N GLN A 59 8.63 21.69 -6.39
CA GLN A 59 9.87 21.16 -5.84
C GLN A 59 10.53 20.48 -7.04
N GLN A 60 11.50 21.16 -7.65
CA GLN A 60 12.32 20.52 -8.65
C GLN A 60 13.00 19.38 -7.91
N PRO A 61 12.98 18.16 -8.46
CA PRO A 61 13.80 17.12 -7.89
C PRO A 61 15.24 17.66 -7.80
N PRO A 62 15.96 17.38 -6.71
CA PRO A 62 17.35 17.80 -6.59
C PRO A 62 18.13 17.34 -7.83
N ASP A 63 19.17 18.10 -8.20
CA ASP A 63 20.03 17.74 -9.31
C ASP A 63 20.44 16.27 -9.20
N PRO A 64 20.45 15.50 -10.31
CA PRO A 64 20.79 14.09 -10.28
C PRO A 64 22.15 13.87 -9.61
N LEU A 65 22.16 13.08 -8.54
CA LEU A 65 23.39 12.72 -7.85
C LEU A 65 24.21 11.77 -8.73
N ASP A 66 25.49 12.11 -8.94
CA ASP A 66 26.41 11.33 -9.80
C ASP A 66 26.51 9.86 -9.38
N ALA A 67 26.44 9.57 -8.08
CA ALA A 67 26.44 8.21 -7.53
C ALA A 67 25.32 7.30 -8.07
N TYR A 68 24.24 7.86 -8.61
CA TYR A 68 23.12 7.12 -9.20
C TYR A 68 23.04 7.25 -10.73
N ALA A 69 23.98 7.93 -11.39
CA ALA A 69 23.94 8.20 -12.82
C ALA A 69 23.78 6.92 -13.66
N GLY A 70 24.45 5.83 -13.27
CA GLY A 70 24.33 4.53 -13.94
C GLY A 70 22.92 3.92 -13.88
N VAL A 71 22.31 3.94 -12.68
CA VAL A 71 20.94 3.42 -12.47
C VAL A 71 19.92 4.31 -13.15
N ASN A 72 20.09 5.63 -13.08
CA ASN A 72 19.22 6.60 -13.75
C ASN A 72 19.21 6.34 -15.26
N LYS A 73 20.39 6.20 -15.88
CA LYS A 73 20.51 5.91 -17.32
C LYS A 73 19.85 4.58 -17.70
N GLN A 74 20.01 3.55 -16.88
CA GLN A 74 19.34 2.27 -17.11
C GLN A 74 17.82 2.41 -17.03
N MET A 75 17.31 3.11 -16.02
CA MET A 75 15.87 3.31 -15.82
C MET A 75 15.26 4.19 -16.90
N GLU A 76 15.95 5.23 -17.35
CA GLU A 76 15.57 6.05 -18.50
C GLU A 76 15.49 5.22 -19.77
N GLY A 77 16.50 4.38 -20.03
CA GLY A 77 16.51 3.47 -21.17
C GLY A 77 15.31 2.51 -21.15
N PHE A 78 15.03 1.91 -19.99
CA PHE A 78 13.87 1.05 -19.80
C PHE A 78 12.55 1.80 -20.00
N ALA A 79 12.39 2.98 -19.37
CA ALA A 79 11.19 3.80 -19.48
C ALA A 79 10.92 4.21 -20.93
N ASN A 80 11.95 4.61 -21.67
CA ASN A 80 11.83 4.97 -23.09
C ASN A 80 11.45 3.76 -23.95
N ALA A 81 11.98 2.57 -23.65
CA ALA A 81 11.67 1.36 -24.41
C ALA A 81 10.21 0.90 -24.23
N ILE A 82 9.63 1.10 -23.05
CA ILE A 82 8.24 0.68 -22.75
C ILE A 82 7.22 1.77 -23.05
N ASN A 83 7.63 3.03 -23.20
CA ASN A 83 6.71 4.14 -23.40
C ASN A 83 5.90 3.95 -24.69
N GLY A 84 4.58 3.87 -24.58
CA GLY A 84 3.68 3.60 -25.71
C GLY A 84 3.69 2.16 -26.23
N ALA A 85 4.57 1.30 -25.73
CA ALA A 85 4.67 -0.12 -26.09
C ALA A 85 4.24 -1.07 -24.95
N GLN A 86 3.48 -0.55 -23.99
CA GLN A 86 2.96 -1.34 -22.89
C GLN A 86 1.99 -2.42 -23.44
N PRO A 87 2.16 -3.70 -23.09
CA PRO A 87 1.36 -4.79 -23.67
C PRO A 87 -0.09 -4.81 -23.17
N GLY A 88 -0.36 -4.14 -22.04
CA GLY A 88 -1.67 -4.10 -21.42
C GLY A 88 -2.62 -3.09 -22.08
N ASP A 89 -3.93 -3.35 -21.94
CA ASP A 89 -4.98 -2.40 -22.31
C ASP A 89 -5.46 -1.65 -21.05
N PRO A 90 -5.19 -0.33 -20.93
CA PRO A 90 -5.59 0.45 -19.77
C PRO A 90 -7.11 0.50 -19.53
N ARG A 91 -7.94 0.42 -20.59
CA ARG A 91 -9.41 0.46 -20.44
C ARG A 91 -9.90 -0.82 -19.77
N LYS A 92 -9.44 -1.97 -20.26
CA LYS A 92 -9.74 -3.28 -19.65
C LYS A 92 -9.22 -3.34 -18.22
N ALA A 93 -8.04 -2.80 -17.95
CA ALA A 93 -7.50 -2.74 -16.58
C ALA A 93 -8.44 -1.96 -15.65
N ALA A 94 -8.93 -0.79 -16.07
CA ALA A 94 -9.88 0.01 -15.30
C ALA A 94 -11.21 -0.73 -15.06
N GLU A 95 -11.74 -1.42 -16.08
CA GLU A 95 -12.93 -2.27 -15.96
C GLU A 95 -12.72 -3.39 -14.93
N ARG A 96 -11.58 -4.09 -14.94
CA ARG A 96 -11.29 -5.14 -13.95
C ARG A 96 -11.15 -4.61 -12.54
N ILE A 97 -10.56 -3.43 -12.37
CA ILE A 97 -10.50 -2.77 -11.06
C ILE A 97 -11.91 -2.44 -10.58
N ALA A 98 -12.77 -1.92 -11.46
CA ALA A 98 -14.16 -1.62 -11.18
C ALA A 98 -14.96 -2.87 -10.77
N ASP A 99 -14.79 -3.98 -11.48
CA ASP A 99 -15.40 -5.28 -11.17
C ASP A 99 -14.98 -5.75 -9.76
N VAL A 100 -13.69 -5.71 -9.46
CA VAL A 100 -13.11 -6.18 -8.19
C VAL A 100 -13.59 -5.35 -7.00
N VAL A 101 -13.66 -4.03 -7.15
CA VAL A 101 -14.14 -3.14 -6.07
C VAL A 101 -15.63 -3.33 -5.81
N ARG A 102 -16.44 -3.53 -6.86
CA ARG A 102 -17.89 -3.74 -6.74
C ARG A 102 -18.26 -5.18 -6.39
N LYS A 103 -17.33 -6.12 -6.54
CA LYS A 103 -17.56 -7.58 -6.45
C LYS A 103 -18.60 -8.05 -7.46
N GLU A 104 -18.55 -7.50 -8.66
CA GLU A 104 -19.44 -7.80 -9.77
C GLU A 104 -18.62 -8.38 -10.93
N GLY A 105 -19.31 -8.97 -11.92
CA GLY A 105 -18.65 -9.51 -13.11
C GLY A 105 -17.65 -10.62 -12.78
N MET A 106 -16.39 -10.47 -13.22
CA MET A 106 -15.36 -11.51 -13.00
C MET A 106 -14.90 -11.63 -11.54
N ALA A 107 -15.25 -10.67 -10.68
CA ALA A 107 -14.91 -10.67 -9.26
C ALA A 107 -16.07 -11.11 -8.37
N GLU A 108 -17.20 -11.51 -8.95
CA GLU A 108 -18.36 -12.00 -8.20
C GLU A 108 -17.98 -13.24 -7.37
N GLY A 109 -18.38 -13.23 -6.10
CA GLY A 109 -18.09 -14.30 -5.14
C GLY A 109 -16.62 -14.41 -4.70
N ARG A 110 -15.73 -13.51 -5.12
CA ARG A 110 -14.32 -13.53 -4.73
C ARG A 110 -14.04 -12.63 -3.53
N GLU A 111 -13.08 -13.04 -2.70
CA GLU A 111 -12.55 -12.18 -1.65
C GLU A 111 -11.67 -11.06 -2.25
N MET A 112 -11.71 -9.88 -1.65
CA MET A 112 -10.93 -8.73 -2.09
C MET A 112 -9.44 -8.96 -1.80
N PRO A 113 -8.57 -9.05 -2.83
CA PRO A 113 -7.15 -9.27 -2.62
C PRO A 113 -6.46 -8.01 -2.09
N LYS A 114 -5.43 -8.17 -1.25
CA LYS A 114 -4.60 -7.04 -0.78
C LYS A 114 -3.78 -6.40 -1.92
N ARG A 115 -3.40 -7.20 -2.92
CA ARG A 115 -2.71 -6.76 -4.13
C ARG A 115 -3.27 -7.51 -5.34
N LEU A 116 -3.57 -6.79 -6.41
CA LEU A 116 -4.09 -7.34 -7.66
C LEU A 116 -3.09 -7.08 -8.79
N PRO A 117 -2.28 -8.07 -9.20
CA PRO A 117 -1.47 -7.94 -10.40
C PRO A 117 -2.38 -7.90 -11.64
N LEU A 118 -2.17 -6.92 -12.52
CA LEU A 118 -2.89 -6.76 -13.78
C LEU A 118 -1.90 -6.91 -14.93
N GLY A 119 -2.19 -7.82 -15.86
CA GLY A 119 -1.28 -8.15 -16.96
C GLY A 119 -0.47 -9.44 -16.71
N SER A 120 -0.09 -10.10 -17.81
CA SER A 120 0.73 -11.32 -17.77
C SER A 120 2.17 -11.06 -17.36
N ASP A 121 2.70 -9.89 -17.73
CA ASP A 121 4.00 -9.37 -17.31
C ASP A 121 4.06 -9.20 -15.79
N ALA A 122 3.08 -8.52 -15.19
CA ALA A 122 2.99 -8.35 -13.75
C ALA A 122 2.86 -9.69 -13.02
N LEU A 123 2.05 -10.61 -13.58
CA LEU A 123 1.89 -11.95 -13.02
C LEU A 123 3.22 -12.74 -13.03
N ALA A 124 3.95 -12.72 -14.14
CA ALA A 124 5.22 -13.42 -14.28
C ALA A 124 6.28 -12.90 -13.29
N VAL A 125 6.42 -11.57 -13.20
CA VAL A 125 7.39 -10.93 -12.29
C VAL A 125 7.06 -11.22 -10.82
N ILE A 126 5.79 -11.03 -10.42
CA ILE A 126 5.39 -11.25 -9.03
C ILE A 126 5.51 -12.71 -8.64
N ARG A 127 5.06 -13.63 -9.51
CA ARG A 127 5.15 -15.06 -9.25
C ARG A 127 6.61 -15.49 -9.12
N GLY A 128 7.47 -15.10 -10.06
CA GLY A 128 8.89 -15.41 -10.01
C GLY A 128 9.55 -14.89 -8.73
N LYS A 129 9.21 -13.66 -8.31
CA LYS A 129 9.77 -13.11 -7.06
C LYS A 129 9.28 -13.85 -5.82
N CYS A 130 8.00 -14.23 -5.79
CA CYS A 130 7.46 -15.03 -4.70
C CYS A 130 8.12 -16.41 -4.62
N GLU A 131 8.30 -17.09 -5.76
CA GLU A 131 8.94 -18.41 -5.83
C GLU A 131 10.42 -18.34 -5.40
N GLU A 132 11.16 -17.33 -5.87
CA GLU A 132 12.55 -17.07 -5.45
C GLU A 132 12.63 -16.83 -3.94
N THR A 133 11.75 -16.00 -3.39
CA THR A 133 11.72 -15.69 -1.96
C THR A 133 11.40 -16.93 -1.13
N LEU A 134 10.41 -17.73 -1.58
CA LEU A 134 10.07 -18.99 -0.92
C LEU A 134 11.22 -19.99 -0.97
N LYS A 135 12.00 -20.01 -2.05
CA LYS A 135 13.22 -20.83 -2.15
C LYS A 135 14.26 -20.39 -1.12
N ILE A 136 14.53 -19.09 -1.00
CA ILE A 136 15.44 -18.56 0.02
C ILE A 136 14.97 -18.94 1.43
N CYS A 137 13.68 -18.77 1.73
CA CYS A 137 13.14 -19.13 3.04
C CYS A 137 13.34 -20.60 3.38
N LYS A 138 13.22 -21.50 2.39
CA LYS A 138 13.46 -22.94 2.58
C LYS A 138 14.95 -23.26 2.75
N GLU A 139 15.80 -22.67 1.92
CA GLU A 139 17.26 -22.94 1.95
C GLU A 139 17.93 -22.41 3.22
N TRP A 140 17.44 -21.29 3.74
CA TRP A 140 18.01 -20.61 4.90
C TRP A 140 17.15 -20.75 6.16
N GLU A 141 16.20 -21.69 6.18
CA GLU A 141 15.22 -21.83 7.27
C GLU A 141 15.90 -21.91 8.64
N GLU A 142 16.90 -22.80 8.77
CA GLU A 142 17.66 -22.98 10.01
C GLU A 142 18.31 -21.67 10.50
N VAL A 143 18.96 -20.94 9.60
CA VAL A 143 19.61 -19.66 9.92
C VAL A 143 18.58 -18.61 10.31
N ILE A 144 17.46 -18.54 9.57
CA ILE A 144 16.38 -17.57 9.83
C ILE A 144 15.74 -17.83 11.20
N THR A 145 15.46 -19.09 11.53
CA THR A 145 14.85 -19.48 12.81
C THR A 145 15.85 -19.48 13.98
N SER A 146 17.16 -19.54 13.71
CA SER A 146 18.19 -19.55 14.76
C SER A 146 18.22 -18.29 15.63
N THR A 147 17.65 -17.19 15.14
CA THR A 147 17.57 -15.92 15.86
C THR A 147 16.33 -15.77 16.73
N ASP A 148 15.47 -16.79 16.77
CA ASP A 148 14.27 -16.76 17.59
C ASP A 148 14.64 -16.73 19.08
N PHE A 149 13.96 -15.86 19.83
CA PHE A 149 14.13 -15.80 21.27
C PHE A 149 13.47 -17.06 21.87
N ALA A 150 14.26 -17.92 22.52
CA ALA A 150 13.72 -19.04 23.27
C ALA A 150 12.80 -18.48 24.38
N MET A 151 11.51 -18.77 24.26
CA MET A 151 10.50 -18.38 25.24
C MET A 151 10.48 -19.34 26.42
#